data_AF-A0A960Y3I0-F1
#
_entry.id   AF-A0A960Y3I0-F1
#
_cell.length_a   1.000
_cell.length_b   1.000
_cell.length_c   1.000
_cell.angle_alpha   90.00
_cell.angle_beta   90.00
_cell.angle_gamma   90.00
#
_symmetry.space_group_name_H-M   'P 1'
#
loop_
_entity.id
_entity.type
_entity.pdbx_description
1 polymer ?
#
loop_
_entity_poly.entity_id
_entity_poly.type
_entity_poly.pdbx_seq_one_letter_code
_entity_poly.pdbx_strand_id
1 'polypeptide(L)'
;MSKNIYNTDLFLFIVGGILTFIFVLSLVLSPDTYFDVEILNSDGSFSYISSNGRELNEIAIDRGIDRSQVSHIGFPYVRVFFLLNGLFCIGLGFYYKNIENRIIGIWNILESSHEMKLEQLCSTLGLTRDFIIKNLKMINLKSQAQYIYDPHSDKIVNAKMMTDFSFSTKCSNCGFTLSETVPLNLSTPVSCPYCNTHISSKEFNELKSDYLKSNQTVITRSEGFNIYLFIFLVIVFWPLGVAYYFFATTKEVKETLETLNRENTKI
;
A
#
# COMPACT_ATOMS: atom_id res chain seq x y z
N MET A 1 13.27 -11.19 -3.96
CA MET A 1 12.23 -10.92 -2.93
C MET A 1 11.11 -10.17 -3.62
N SER A 2 9.85 -10.63 -3.54
CA SER A 2 8.74 -9.93 -4.19
C SER A 2 8.47 -8.61 -3.48
N LYS A 3 8.60 -7.48 -4.18
CA LYS A 3 8.23 -6.16 -3.66
C LYS A 3 6.71 -6.11 -3.56
N ASN A 4 6.17 -6.06 -2.34
CA ASN A 4 4.75 -5.82 -2.10
C ASN A 4 4.64 -4.50 -1.32
N ILE A 5 4.15 -3.46 -1.99
CA ILE A 5 4.01 -2.11 -1.44
C ILE A 5 2.74 -2.05 -0.59
N TYR A 6 1.65 -2.63 -1.11
CA TYR A 6 0.38 -2.75 -0.42
C TYR A 6 0.12 -4.23 -0.15
N ASN A 7 -0.31 -4.54 1.08
CA ASN A 7 -0.97 -5.82 1.37
C ASN A 7 -2.51 -5.68 1.23
N THR A 8 -2.97 -4.52 0.76
CA THR A 8 -4.38 -4.13 0.70
C THR A 8 -5.11 -4.84 -0.44
N ASP A 9 -4.43 -5.09 -1.56
CA ASP A 9 -4.94 -5.84 -2.70
C ASP A 9 -5.31 -7.28 -2.28
N LEU A 10 -4.39 -7.98 -1.63
CA LEU A 10 -4.60 -9.34 -1.14
C LEU A 10 -5.77 -9.39 -0.15
N PHE A 11 -5.84 -8.41 0.77
CA PHE A 11 -6.95 -8.31 1.70
C PHE A 11 -8.30 -8.13 0.99
N LEU A 12 -8.38 -7.23 0.02
CA LEU A 12 -9.59 -6.98 -0.76
C LEU A 12 -10.02 -8.21 -1.57
N PHE A 13 -9.08 -8.95 -2.15
CA PHE A 13 -9.36 -10.22 -2.83
C PHE A 13 -9.87 -11.29 -1.88
N ILE A 14 -9.28 -11.43 -0.69
CA ILE A 14 -9.72 -12.40 0.32
C ILE A 14 -11.14 -12.06 0.79
N VAL A 15 -11.40 -10.82 1.20
CA VAL A 15 -12.73 -10.39 1.67
C VAL A 15 -13.76 -10.52 0.56
N GLY A 16 -13.47 -10.02 -0.64
CA GLY A 16 -14.37 -10.13 -1.77
C GLY A 16 -14.64 -11.57 -2.19
N GLY A 17 -13.61 -12.43 -2.12
CA GLY A 17 -13.73 -13.87 -2.35
C GLY A 17 -14.62 -14.56 -1.33
N ILE A 18 -14.47 -14.26 -0.03
CA ILE A 18 -15.33 -14.79 1.04
C ILE A 18 -16.79 -14.37 0.83
N LEU A 19 -17.06 -13.08 0.56
CA LEU A 19 -18.42 -12.59 0.33
C LEU A 19 -19.08 -13.26 -0.90
N THR A 20 -18.31 -13.40 -1.98
CA THR A 20 -18.78 -14.09 -3.19
C THR A 20 -19.01 -15.57 -2.93
N PHE A 21 -18.15 -16.21 -2.14
CA PHE A 21 -18.31 -17.61 -1.73
C PHE A 21 -19.56 -17.82 -0.87
N ILE A 22 -19.82 -16.93 0.10
CA ILE A 22 -21.06 -16.97 0.91
C ILE A 22 -22.29 -16.87 0.00
N PHE A 23 -22.26 -15.99 -1.01
CA PHE A 23 -23.32 -15.90 -2.00
C PHE A 23 -23.50 -17.23 -2.76
N VAL A 24 -22.44 -17.80 -3.32
CA VAL A 24 -22.51 -19.08 -4.07
C VAL A 24 -23.00 -20.22 -3.17
N LEU A 25 -22.50 -20.30 -1.94
CA LEU A 25 -22.92 -21.31 -0.98
C LEU A 25 -24.40 -21.15 -0.61
N SER A 26 -24.90 -19.91 -0.47
CA SER A 26 -26.32 -19.64 -0.23
C SER A 26 -27.21 -20.09 -1.40
N LEU A 27 -26.72 -20.00 -2.64
CA LEU A 27 -27.42 -20.51 -3.82
C LEU A 27 -27.49 -22.04 -3.83
N VAL A 28 -26.40 -22.71 -3.44
CA VAL A 28 -26.31 -24.18 -3.46
C VAL A 28 -27.11 -24.82 -2.33
N LEU A 29 -27.01 -24.27 -1.11
CA LEU A 29 -27.66 -24.85 0.07
C LEU A 29 -29.17 -24.60 0.11
N SER A 30 -29.65 -23.54 -0.54
CA SER A 30 -31.07 -23.19 -0.49
C SER A 30 -31.52 -22.52 -1.80
N PRO A 31 -31.66 -23.31 -2.88
CA PRO A 31 -32.13 -22.82 -4.17
C PRO A 31 -33.58 -22.31 -4.10
N ASP A 32 -34.43 -22.93 -3.27
CA ASP A 32 -35.87 -22.64 -3.18
C ASP A 32 -36.19 -21.39 -2.35
N THR A 33 -35.23 -20.89 -1.56
CA THR A 33 -35.37 -19.63 -0.77
C THR A 33 -34.93 -18.41 -1.57
N TYR A 34 -35.17 -18.42 -2.88
CA TYR A 34 -34.82 -17.33 -3.77
C TYR A 34 -35.69 -16.07 -3.57
N PHE A 35 -36.81 -16.22 -2.88
CA PHE A 35 -37.79 -15.17 -2.71
C PHE A 35 -37.90 -14.77 -1.25
N ASP A 36 -37.57 -13.51 -0.98
CA ASP A 36 -37.92 -12.86 0.28
C ASP A 36 -39.43 -12.64 0.29
N VAL A 37 -40.06 -12.86 1.43
CA VAL A 37 -41.49 -12.66 1.63
C VAL A 37 -41.69 -11.25 2.17
N GLU A 38 -42.49 -10.47 1.47
CA GLU A 38 -42.94 -9.16 1.92
C GLU A 38 -44.23 -9.30 2.69
N ILE A 39 -44.26 -8.67 3.85
CA ILE A 39 -45.42 -8.62 4.72
C ILE A 39 -45.82 -7.15 4.84
N LEU A 40 -47.03 -6.84 4.38
CA LEU A 40 -47.67 -5.55 4.60
C LEU A 40 -48.24 -5.51 6.01
N ASN A 41 -47.63 -4.72 6.88
CA ASN A 41 -48.09 -4.53 8.25
C ASN A 41 -49.37 -3.68 8.28
N SER A 42 -50.11 -3.78 9.38
CA SER A 42 -51.37 -3.04 9.59
C SER A 42 -51.20 -1.51 9.63
N ASP A 43 -49.99 -1.03 9.90
CA ASP A 43 -49.62 0.40 9.84
C ASP A 43 -49.24 0.88 8.42
N GLY A 44 -49.28 -0.02 7.42
CA GLY A 44 -48.88 0.26 6.05
C GLY A 44 -47.38 0.17 5.78
N SER A 45 -46.57 -0.21 6.77
CA SER A 45 -45.14 -0.47 6.58
C SER A 45 -44.89 -1.87 5.99
N PHE A 46 -43.75 -2.03 5.32
CA PHE A 46 -43.33 -3.31 4.77
C PHE A 46 -42.24 -3.94 5.62
N SER A 47 -42.37 -5.23 5.91
CA SER A 47 -41.31 -6.03 6.53
C SER A 47 -40.93 -7.20 5.64
N TYR A 48 -39.64 -7.56 5.65
CA TYR A 48 -39.06 -8.58 4.77
C TYR A 48 -38.61 -9.75 5.63
N ILE A 49 -39.07 -10.96 5.30
CA ILE A 49 -38.71 -12.19 5.99
C ILE A 49 -38.27 -13.23 4.95
N SER A 50 -37.14 -13.89 5.21
CA SER A 50 -36.72 -15.04 4.40
C SER A 50 -37.77 -16.16 4.50
N SER A 51 -38.22 -16.70 3.36
CA SER A 51 -39.21 -17.78 3.37
C SER A 51 -38.70 -19.04 4.09
N ASN A 52 -37.37 -19.23 4.16
CA ASN A 52 -36.72 -20.43 4.70
C ASN A 52 -37.31 -21.75 4.17
N GLY A 53 -37.87 -21.74 2.96
CA GLY A 53 -38.48 -22.91 2.30
C GLY A 53 -39.92 -23.18 2.71
N ARG A 54 -40.52 -22.30 3.53
CA ARG A 54 -41.93 -22.38 3.92
C ARG A 54 -42.82 -21.79 2.84
N GLU A 55 -43.99 -22.39 2.63
CA GLU A 55 -45.01 -21.82 1.76
C GLU A 55 -45.57 -20.52 2.37
N LEU A 56 -46.03 -19.59 1.53
CA LEU A 56 -46.64 -18.33 1.98
C LEU A 56 -47.78 -18.54 2.99
N ASN A 57 -48.55 -19.62 2.81
CA ASN A 57 -49.66 -19.97 3.71
C ASN A 57 -49.17 -20.30 5.11
N GLU A 58 -48.06 -21.04 5.23
CA GLU A 58 -47.49 -21.39 6.52
C GLU A 58 -46.98 -20.16 7.26
N ILE A 59 -46.38 -19.22 6.53
CA ILE A 59 -45.87 -17.96 7.08
C ILE A 59 -47.02 -17.07 7.55
N ALA A 60 -48.11 -16.98 6.76
CA ALA A 60 -49.30 -16.23 7.12
C ALA A 60 -49.97 -16.79 8.38
N ILE A 61 -50.13 -18.12 8.46
CA ILE A 61 -50.72 -18.82 9.61
C ILE A 61 -49.86 -18.62 10.86
N ASP A 62 -48.55 -18.82 10.76
CA ASP A 62 -47.60 -18.71 11.88
C ASP A 62 -47.54 -17.30 12.48
N ARG A 63 -47.72 -16.28 11.62
CA ARG A 63 -47.72 -14.88 12.04
C ARG A 63 -49.11 -14.34 12.40
N GLY A 64 -50.17 -15.13 12.18
CA GLY A 64 -51.56 -14.70 12.40
C GLY A 64 -51.99 -13.55 11.49
N ILE A 65 -51.46 -13.49 10.26
CA ILE A 65 -51.69 -12.41 9.29
C ILE A 65 -52.56 -12.95 8.15
N ASP A 66 -53.41 -12.10 7.56
CA ASP A 66 -54.17 -12.48 6.37
C ASP A 66 -53.21 -12.79 5.20
N ARG A 67 -53.49 -13.86 4.45
CA ARG A 67 -52.75 -14.27 3.26
C ARG A 67 -52.67 -13.15 2.22
N SER A 68 -53.69 -12.29 2.16
CA SER A 68 -53.73 -11.13 1.26
C SER A 68 -52.61 -10.11 1.53
N GLN A 69 -52.05 -10.11 2.74
CA GLN A 69 -50.99 -9.20 3.19
C GLN A 69 -49.59 -9.78 2.98
N VAL A 70 -49.49 -11.03 2.51
CA VAL A 70 -48.23 -11.73 2.30
C VAL A 70 -48.01 -11.90 0.79
N SER A 71 -47.00 -11.23 0.25
CA SER A 71 -46.66 -11.32 -1.16
C SER A 71 -45.21 -11.82 -1.34
N HIS A 72 -44.97 -12.56 -2.43
CA HIS A 72 -43.59 -12.83 -2.83
C HIS A 72 -43.00 -11.56 -3.42
N ILE A 73 -41.96 -11.01 -2.78
CA ILE A 73 -41.06 -10.15 -3.52
C ILE A 73 -40.04 -11.03 -4.25
N GLY A 74 -40.00 -10.86 -5.57
CA GLY A 74 -39.15 -11.61 -6.48
C GLY A 74 -37.63 -11.43 -6.30
N PHE A 75 -37.16 -10.55 -5.41
CA PHE A 75 -35.78 -10.07 -5.42
C PHE A 75 -35.01 -10.42 -4.13
N PRO A 76 -34.00 -11.30 -4.19
CA PRO A 76 -33.22 -11.73 -3.03
C PRO A 76 -32.18 -10.68 -2.62
N TYR A 77 -32.62 -9.59 -1.99
CA TYR A 77 -31.77 -8.43 -1.68
C TYR A 77 -30.53 -8.79 -0.89
N VAL A 78 -30.65 -9.67 0.11
CA VAL A 78 -29.52 -10.08 0.96
C VAL A 78 -28.45 -10.78 0.14
N ARG A 79 -28.83 -11.69 -0.76
CA ARG A 79 -27.88 -12.43 -1.61
C ARG A 79 -27.24 -11.52 -2.63
N VAL A 80 -28.03 -10.70 -3.31
CA VAL A 80 -27.54 -9.72 -4.29
C VAL A 80 -26.59 -8.73 -3.62
N PHE A 81 -26.87 -8.32 -2.38
CA PHE A 81 -25.97 -7.48 -1.60
C PHE A 81 -24.59 -8.14 -1.41
N PHE A 82 -24.53 -9.40 -0.98
CA PHE A 82 -23.25 -10.12 -0.81
C PHE A 82 -22.49 -10.26 -2.14
N LEU A 83 -23.18 -10.58 -3.23
CA LEU A 83 -22.57 -10.67 -4.55
C LEU A 83 -21.99 -9.33 -5.01
N LEU A 84 -22.79 -8.26 -4.96
CA LEU A 84 -22.37 -6.94 -5.42
C LEU A 84 -21.19 -6.42 -4.61
N ASN A 85 -21.23 -6.56 -3.27
CA ASN A 85 -20.11 -6.16 -2.42
C ASN A 85 -18.87 -7.03 -2.67
N GLY A 86 -19.04 -8.35 -2.85
CA GLY A 86 -17.95 -9.27 -3.18
C GLY A 86 -17.24 -8.89 -4.48
N LEU A 87 -18.01 -8.69 -5.56
CA LEU A 87 -17.50 -8.25 -6.85
C LEU A 87 -16.86 -6.85 -6.78
N PHE A 88 -17.47 -5.93 -6.03
CA PHE A 88 -16.93 -4.59 -5.81
C PHE A 88 -15.57 -4.64 -5.11
N CYS A 89 -15.42 -5.41 -4.03
CA CYS A 89 -14.15 -5.61 -3.35
C CYS A 89 -13.08 -6.21 -4.27
N ILE A 90 -13.43 -7.21 -5.08
CA ILE A 90 -12.51 -7.83 -6.06
C ILE A 90 -12.09 -6.79 -7.12
N GLY A 91 -13.04 -6.02 -7.65
CA GLY A 91 -12.76 -4.95 -8.62
C GLY A 91 -11.82 -3.88 -8.07
N LEU A 92 -12.03 -3.45 -6.83
CA LEU A 92 -11.11 -2.56 -6.12
C LEU A 92 -9.73 -3.20 -5.93
N GLY A 93 -9.68 -4.50 -5.59
CA GLY A 93 -8.43 -5.26 -5.49
C GLY A 93 -7.60 -5.19 -6.77
N PHE A 94 -8.23 -5.45 -7.93
CA PHE A 94 -7.56 -5.33 -9.23
C PHE A 94 -7.10 -3.91 -9.54
N TYR A 95 -7.93 -2.92 -9.22
CA TYR A 95 -7.58 -1.51 -9.41
C TYR A 95 -6.32 -1.12 -8.61
N TYR A 96 -6.27 -1.46 -7.32
CA TYR A 96 -5.10 -1.21 -6.48
C TYR A 96 -3.88 -2.01 -6.94
N LYS A 97 -4.05 -3.27 -7.37
CA LYS A 97 -2.96 -4.07 -7.92
C LYS A 97 -2.32 -3.42 -9.15
N ASN A 98 -3.14 -2.86 -10.03
CA ASN A 98 -2.64 -2.17 -11.22
C ASN A 98 -1.84 -0.91 -10.87
N ILE A 99 -2.31 -0.12 -9.89
CA ILE A 99 -1.55 1.03 -9.38
C ILE A 99 -0.23 0.57 -8.77
N GLU A 100 -0.27 -0.47 -7.93
CA GLU A 100 0.90 -1.03 -7.29
C GLU A 100 1.95 -1.48 -8.29
N ASN A 101 1.55 -2.25 -9.30
CA ASN A 101 2.45 -2.74 -10.36
C ASN A 101 3.16 -1.58 -11.08
N ARG A 102 2.46 -0.45 -11.30
CA ARG A 102 3.06 0.77 -11.87
C ARG A 102 4.08 1.39 -10.93
N ILE A 103 3.79 1.47 -9.63
CA ILE A 103 4.74 1.99 -8.62
C ILE A 103 5.97 1.07 -8.49
N ILE A 104 5.78 -0.25 -8.51
CA ILE A 104 6.89 -1.22 -8.53
C ILE A 104 7.73 -1.03 -9.78
N GLY A 105 7.12 -0.76 -10.94
CA GLY A 105 7.83 -0.39 -12.17
C GLY A 105 8.74 0.82 -11.98
N ILE A 106 8.22 1.90 -11.39
CA ILE A 106 9.01 3.09 -11.02
C ILE A 106 10.18 2.70 -10.12
N TRP A 107 9.91 1.94 -9.06
CA TRP A 107 10.94 1.53 -8.10
C TRP A 107 12.02 0.67 -8.76
N ASN A 108 11.67 -0.30 -9.60
CA ASN A 108 12.65 -1.16 -10.26
C ASN A 108 13.61 -0.37 -11.16
N ILE A 109 13.11 0.65 -11.86
CA ILE A 109 13.95 1.51 -12.70
C ILE A 109 14.84 2.42 -11.84
N LEU A 110 14.29 3.01 -10.77
CA LEU A 110 15.07 3.85 -9.84
C LEU A 110 16.07 3.05 -8.99
N GLU A 111 15.88 1.73 -8.85
CA GLU A 111 16.84 0.87 -8.17
C GLU A 111 18.01 0.52 -9.09
N SER A 112 17.76 0.33 -10.39
CA SER A 112 18.82 0.08 -11.37
C SER A 112 19.56 1.35 -11.81
N SER A 113 18.93 2.52 -11.67
CA SER A 113 19.51 3.82 -11.98
C SER A 113 19.60 4.71 -10.74
N HIS A 114 20.82 5.02 -10.28
CA HIS A 114 21.02 5.88 -9.11
C HIS A 114 20.49 7.32 -9.32
N GLU A 115 20.50 7.77 -10.57
CA GLU A 115 19.97 9.04 -11.03
C GLU A 115 19.23 8.84 -12.35
N MET A 116 18.05 9.45 -12.50
CA MET A 116 17.29 9.39 -13.74
C MET A 116 16.54 10.69 -14.02
N LYS A 117 16.53 11.13 -15.29
CA LYS A 117 15.68 12.24 -15.72
C LYS A 117 14.22 11.84 -15.67
N LEU A 118 13.37 12.71 -15.12
CA LEU A 118 11.95 12.43 -14.95
C LEU A 118 11.24 12.22 -16.29
N GLU A 119 11.57 13.00 -17.31
CA GLU A 119 11.05 12.84 -18.66
C GLU A 119 11.32 11.44 -19.24
N GLN A 120 12.55 10.94 -19.07
CA GLN A 120 12.94 9.60 -19.54
C GLN A 120 12.17 8.51 -18.78
N LEU A 121 11.92 8.70 -17.48
CA LEU A 121 11.14 7.77 -16.68
C LEU A 121 9.66 7.77 -17.11
N CYS A 122 9.08 8.94 -17.38
CA CYS A 122 7.73 9.11 -17.94
C CYS A 122 7.60 8.40 -19.28
N SER A 123 8.55 8.60 -20.22
CA SER A 123 8.51 7.97 -21.54
C SER A 123 8.67 6.46 -21.49
N THR A 124 9.50 5.95 -20.56
CA THR A 124 9.77 4.52 -20.41
C THR A 124 8.56 3.77 -19.84
N LEU A 125 7.87 4.37 -18.86
CA LEU A 125 6.74 3.71 -18.18
C LEU A 125 5.36 4.09 -18.72
N GLY A 126 5.28 5.12 -19.59
CA GLY A 126 4.01 5.68 -20.04
C GLY A 126 3.18 6.28 -18.90
N LEU A 127 3.84 6.83 -17.88
CA LEU A 127 3.21 7.41 -16.69
C LEU A 127 3.33 8.94 -16.71
N THR A 128 2.39 9.60 -16.06
CA THR A 128 2.43 11.06 -15.92
C THR A 128 3.45 11.50 -14.87
N ARG A 129 4.01 12.70 -15.06
CA ARG A 129 4.95 13.35 -14.14
C ARG A 129 4.40 13.39 -12.71
N ASP A 130 3.14 13.83 -12.57
CA ASP A 130 2.46 13.93 -11.28
C ASP A 130 2.28 12.58 -10.60
N PHE A 131 1.97 11.53 -11.37
CA PHE A 131 1.84 10.18 -10.82
C PHE A 131 3.18 9.70 -10.23
N ILE A 132 4.29 9.92 -10.92
CA ILE A 132 5.62 9.53 -10.44
C ILE A 132 5.97 10.31 -9.18
N ILE A 133 5.91 11.64 -9.22
CA ILE A 133 6.28 12.50 -8.07
C ILE A 133 5.41 12.18 -6.84
N LYS A 134 4.10 12.01 -7.03
CA LYS A 134 3.17 11.68 -5.94
C LYS A 134 3.52 10.34 -5.28
N ASN A 135 3.90 9.34 -6.07
CA ASN A 135 4.17 7.99 -5.58
C ASN A 135 5.62 7.74 -5.14
N LEU A 136 6.57 8.65 -5.45
CA LEU A 136 7.93 8.60 -4.88
C LEU A 136 7.92 8.53 -3.35
N LYS A 137 7.01 9.27 -2.72
CA LYS A 137 6.81 9.23 -1.26
C LYS A 137 6.49 7.82 -0.77
N MET A 138 5.62 7.09 -1.48
CA MET A 138 5.22 5.74 -1.12
C MET A 138 6.37 4.73 -1.31
N ILE A 139 7.21 4.94 -2.33
CA ILE A 139 8.43 4.16 -2.52
C ILE A 139 9.38 4.41 -1.35
N ASN A 140 9.62 5.65 -0.94
CA ASN A 140 10.52 5.99 0.16
C ASN A 140 10.05 5.47 1.53
N LEU A 141 8.73 5.27 1.72
CA LEU A 141 8.19 4.69 2.95
C LEU A 141 8.40 3.18 3.05
N LYS A 142 8.52 2.49 1.92
CA LYS A 142 8.60 1.01 1.86
C LYS A 142 10.00 0.52 1.56
N SER A 143 10.66 1.19 0.65
CA SER A 143 12.07 1.00 0.37
C SER A 143 12.86 1.73 1.46
N GLN A 144 14.00 1.17 1.86
CA GLN A 144 14.98 1.93 2.64
C GLN A 144 15.70 2.97 1.75
N ALA A 145 15.28 3.18 0.51
CA ALA A 145 15.83 4.19 -0.38
C ALA A 145 15.16 5.54 -0.11
N GLN A 146 15.90 6.62 -0.35
CA GLN A 146 15.43 7.99 -0.17
C GLN A 146 15.52 8.71 -1.51
N TYR A 147 14.53 8.51 -2.38
CA TYR A 147 14.51 9.20 -3.66
C TYR A 147 13.96 10.62 -3.49
N ILE A 148 14.72 11.60 -3.97
CA ILE A 148 14.33 13.02 -3.99
C ILE A 148 14.20 13.44 -5.45
N TYR A 149 13.16 14.23 -5.73
CA TYR A 149 12.98 14.88 -7.02
C TYR A 149 13.59 16.29 -6.95
N ASP A 150 14.54 16.57 -7.83
CA ASP A 150 15.16 17.88 -8.00
C ASP A 150 14.44 18.68 -9.12
N PRO A 151 13.73 19.77 -8.77
CA PRO A 151 13.01 20.59 -9.74
C PRO A 151 13.92 21.32 -10.73
N HIS A 152 15.17 21.61 -10.36
CA HIS A 152 16.08 22.41 -11.18
C HIS A 152 16.68 21.58 -12.32
N SER A 153 17.11 20.35 -12.02
CA SER A 153 17.71 19.46 -13.02
C SER A 153 16.71 18.51 -13.70
N ASP A 154 15.45 18.50 -13.23
CA ASP A 154 14.40 17.57 -13.65
C ASP A 154 14.80 16.09 -13.50
N LYS A 155 15.43 15.77 -12.37
CA LYS A 155 15.94 14.44 -12.07
C LYS A 155 15.36 13.90 -10.76
N ILE A 156 15.26 12.58 -10.70
CA ILE A 156 15.08 11.84 -9.46
C ILE A 156 16.43 11.26 -9.10
N VAL A 157 16.87 11.53 -7.88
CA VAL A 157 18.19 11.16 -7.35
C VAL A 157 18.00 10.42 -6.03
N ASN A 158 18.86 9.44 -5.76
CA ASN A 158 18.90 8.81 -4.45
C ASN A 158 19.65 9.72 -3.47
N ALA A 159 18.97 10.29 -2.49
CA ALA A 159 19.53 11.18 -1.48
C ALA A 159 20.67 10.55 -0.70
N LYS A 160 20.64 9.22 -0.50
CA LYS A 160 21.75 8.49 0.14
C LYS A 160 23.06 8.56 -0.65
N MET A 161 22.99 8.86 -1.95
CA MET A 161 24.18 9.07 -2.77
C MET A 161 24.69 10.51 -2.71
N MET A 162 23.85 11.44 -2.24
CA MET A 162 24.20 12.85 -2.03
C MET A 162 24.75 13.14 -0.64
N THR A 163 24.66 12.18 0.29
CA THR A 163 25.26 12.35 1.61
C THR A 163 26.78 12.26 1.50
N ASP A 164 27.46 13.21 2.12
CA ASP A 164 28.88 13.13 2.34
C ASP A 164 29.18 12.09 3.42
N PHE A 165 30.19 11.25 3.19
CA PHE A 165 30.70 10.34 4.20
C PHE A 165 32.15 10.67 4.51
N SER A 166 32.45 10.73 5.80
CA SER A 166 33.80 10.94 6.31
C SER A 166 34.46 9.58 6.53
N PHE A 167 35.67 9.40 6.04
CA PHE A 167 36.45 8.18 6.24
C PHE A 167 37.88 8.50 6.69
N SER A 168 38.50 7.54 7.38
CA SER A 168 39.89 7.63 7.83
C SER A 168 40.63 6.35 7.44
N THR A 169 41.66 6.46 6.59
CA THR A 169 42.52 5.32 6.20
C THR A 169 43.98 5.72 6.12
N LYS A 170 44.90 4.75 6.24
CA LYS A 170 46.34 4.99 6.11
C LYS A 170 46.80 4.75 4.68
N CYS A 171 47.55 5.70 4.11
CA CYS A 171 48.12 5.57 2.79
C CYS A 171 49.14 4.41 2.75
N SER A 172 48.94 3.44 1.86
CA SER A 172 49.80 2.27 1.69
C SER A 172 51.24 2.62 1.29
N ASN A 173 51.46 3.74 0.61
CA ASN A 173 52.77 4.17 0.14
C ASN A 173 53.57 4.97 1.19
N CYS A 174 53.03 6.07 1.71
CA CYS A 174 53.75 6.97 2.64
C CYS A 174 53.39 6.80 4.13
N GLY A 175 52.39 5.96 4.47
CA GLY A 175 51.95 5.73 5.86
C GLY A 175 51.11 6.84 6.48
N PHE A 176 50.86 7.95 5.76
CA PHE A 176 50.05 9.07 6.25
C PHE A 176 48.58 8.68 6.44
N THR A 177 47.95 9.10 7.54
CA THR A 177 46.51 8.88 7.79
C THR A 177 45.69 9.96 7.09
N LEU A 178 44.96 9.58 6.04
CA LEU A 178 44.03 10.44 5.33
C LEU A 178 42.68 10.46 6.04
N SER A 179 42.17 11.65 6.34
CA SER A 179 40.83 11.86 6.90
C SER A 179 40.10 12.89 6.04
N GLU A 180 39.22 12.42 5.15
CA GLU A 180 38.49 13.28 4.21
C GLU A 180 37.00 12.99 4.24
N THR A 181 36.22 14.00 3.86
CA THR A 181 34.77 13.93 3.69
C THR A 181 34.48 14.05 2.22
N VAL A 182 33.88 13.01 1.63
CA VAL A 182 33.63 12.94 0.19
C VAL A 182 32.18 12.54 -0.08
N PRO A 183 31.58 13.02 -1.18
CA PRO A 183 30.23 12.63 -1.52
C PRO A 183 30.19 11.15 -1.92
N LEU A 184 29.14 10.45 -1.51
CA LEU A 184 29.02 9.01 -1.77
C LEU A 184 29.05 8.67 -3.27
N ASN A 185 28.53 9.58 -4.10
CA ASN A 185 28.50 9.45 -5.56
C ASN A 185 29.87 9.63 -6.25
N LEU A 186 30.94 9.99 -5.52
CA LEU A 186 32.27 10.19 -6.12
C LEU A 186 32.80 8.89 -6.72
N SER A 187 32.92 8.84 -8.05
CA SER A 187 33.38 7.65 -8.79
C SER A 187 34.90 7.48 -8.78
N THR A 188 35.64 8.57 -8.61
CA THR A 188 37.10 8.58 -8.60
C THR A 188 37.65 8.40 -7.18
N PRO A 189 38.60 7.46 -6.94
CA PRO A 189 39.24 7.31 -5.65
C PRO A 189 40.05 8.55 -5.27
N VAL A 190 39.99 8.92 -4.01
CA VAL A 190 40.74 10.03 -3.44
C VAL A 190 42.25 9.76 -3.54
N SER A 191 43.01 10.79 -3.93
CA SER A 191 44.47 10.77 -4.00
C SER A 191 45.08 11.28 -2.69
N CYS A 192 46.11 10.60 -2.19
CA CYS A 192 46.86 11.07 -1.01
C CYS A 192 47.53 12.44 -1.30
N PRO A 193 47.34 13.47 -0.46
CA PRO A 193 47.89 14.80 -0.72
C PRO A 193 49.42 14.86 -0.64
N TYR A 194 50.08 13.88 0.00
CA TYR A 194 51.53 13.86 0.19
C TYR A 194 52.30 13.13 -0.90
N CYS A 195 51.81 11.96 -1.33
CA CYS A 195 52.51 11.11 -2.30
C CYS A 195 51.72 10.92 -3.61
N ASN A 196 50.56 11.59 -3.74
CA ASN A 196 49.65 11.51 -4.88
C ASN A 196 49.22 10.09 -5.28
N THR A 197 49.39 9.12 -4.38
CA THR A 197 48.97 7.73 -4.62
C THR A 197 47.46 7.62 -4.35
N HIS A 198 46.71 7.05 -5.30
CA HIS A 198 45.28 6.82 -5.13
C HIS A 198 45.03 5.66 -4.16
N ILE A 199 44.00 5.80 -3.34
CA ILE A 199 43.46 4.68 -2.57
C ILE A 199 42.99 3.61 -3.56
N SER A 200 43.20 2.34 -3.23
CA SER A 200 42.72 1.26 -4.08
C SER A 200 41.21 1.35 -4.22
N SER A 201 40.70 1.21 -5.45
CA SER A 201 39.25 1.26 -5.72
C SER A 201 38.48 0.24 -4.89
N LYS A 202 39.10 -0.91 -4.61
CA LYS A 202 38.55 -1.97 -3.76
C LYS A 202 38.36 -1.49 -2.31
N GLU A 203 39.41 -0.96 -1.68
CA GLU A 203 39.36 -0.46 -0.30
C GLU A 203 38.38 0.71 -0.17
N PHE A 204 38.35 1.61 -1.15
CA PHE A 204 37.41 2.72 -1.17
C PHE A 204 35.94 2.25 -1.26
N ASN A 205 35.67 1.23 -2.09
CA ASN A 205 34.33 0.64 -2.20
C ASN A 205 33.93 -0.14 -0.93
N GLU A 206 34.88 -0.78 -0.25
CA GLU A 206 34.65 -1.45 1.04
C GLU A 206 34.25 -0.42 2.11
N LEU A 207 34.99 0.69 2.23
CA LEU A 207 34.66 1.79 3.16
C LEU A 207 33.26 2.37 2.90
N LYS A 208 32.89 2.56 1.61
CA LYS A 208 31.53 2.99 1.23
C LYS A 208 30.46 1.98 1.65
N SER A 209 30.68 0.70 1.38
CA SER A 209 29.77 -0.38 1.76
C SER A 209 29.55 -0.41 3.27
N ASP A 210 30.62 -0.26 4.05
CA ASP A 210 30.55 -0.34 5.51
C ASP A 210 29.84 0.87 6.12
N TYR A 211 30.06 2.07 5.55
CA TYR A 211 29.28 3.25 5.91
C TYR A 211 27.78 3.08 5.60
N LEU A 212 27.44 2.53 4.42
CA LEU A 212 26.04 2.28 4.05
C LEU A 212 25.34 1.28 4.98
N LYS A 213 26.08 0.29 5.48
CA LYS A 213 25.56 -0.69 6.46
C LYS A 213 25.39 -0.08 7.85
N SER A 214 26.32 0.76 8.29
CA SER A 214 26.29 1.34 9.64
C SER A 214 25.23 2.44 9.79
N ASN A 215 24.98 3.21 8.72
CA ASN A 215 23.97 4.29 8.71
C ASN A 215 22.55 3.82 8.33
N GLN A 216 22.32 2.50 8.28
CA GLN A 216 20.99 1.94 8.06
C GLN A 216 20.18 2.05 9.37
N THR A 217 19.76 3.26 9.73
CA THR A 217 18.83 3.47 10.84
C THR A 217 17.53 2.75 10.50
N VAL A 218 17.19 1.75 11.32
CA VAL A 218 15.92 1.06 11.23
C VAL A 218 14.86 2.08 11.63
N ILE A 219 14.18 2.66 10.65
CA ILE A 219 12.99 3.47 10.90
C ILE A 219 12.00 2.52 11.58
N THR A 220 11.87 2.65 12.90
CA THR A 220 10.94 1.87 13.71
C THR A 220 9.54 2.26 13.28
N ARG A 221 8.82 1.25 12.77
CA ARG A 221 7.45 1.36 12.31
C ARG A 221 6.56 1.89 13.43
N SER A 222 5.72 2.89 13.16
CA SER A 222 4.85 3.47 14.17
C SER A 222 3.81 2.46 14.65
N GLU A 223 3.56 2.41 15.96
CA GLU A 223 2.59 1.49 16.61
C GLU A 223 1.12 1.93 16.44
N GLY A 224 0.77 2.67 15.38
CA GLY A 224 -0.51 3.36 15.29
C GLY A 224 -1.72 2.50 14.85
N PHE A 225 -1.51 1.32 14.27
CA PHE A 225 -2.60 0.53 13.69
C PHE A 225 -3.14 -0.53 14.66
N ASN A 226 -4.29 -0.26 15.28
CA ASN A 226 -4.97 -1.26 16.12
C ASN A 226 -5.78 -2.23 15.23
N ILE A 227 -5.18 -3.39 14.95
CA ILE A 227 -5.76 -4.41 14.08
C ILE A 227 -7.08 -4.99 14.60
N TYR A 228 -7.26 -5.07 15.91
CA TYR A 228 -8.48 -5.62 16.51
C TYR A 228 -9.67 -4.68 16.30
N LEU A 229 -9.47 -3.37 16.46
CA LEU A 229 -10.49 -2.37 16.17
C LEU A 229 -10.88 -2.39 14.69
N PHE A 230 -9.90 -2.52 13.79
CA PHE A 230 -10.17 -2.64 12.36
C PHE A 230 -11.03 -3.86 12.04
N ILE A 231 -10.69 -5.05 12.56
CA ILE A 231 -11.47 -6.28 12.34
C ILE A 231 -12.90 -6.11 12.87
N PHE A 232 -13.06 -5.56 14.07
CA PHE A 232 -14.38 -5.29 14.65
C PHE A 232 -15.21 -4.37 13.75
N LEU A 233 -14.63 -3.25 13.29
CA LEU A 233 -15.31 -2.32 12.39
C LEU A 233 -15.63 -2.97 11.05
N VAL A 234 -14.76 -3.81 10.49
CA VAL A 234 -15.04 -4.51 9.23
C VAL A 234 -16.24 -5.46 9.36
N ILE A 235 -16.34 -6.18 10.48
CA ILE A 235 -17.42 -7.16 10.71
C ILE A 235 -18.75 -6.46 11.03
N VAL A 236 -18.73 -5.46 11.92
CA VAL A 236 -19.95 -4.80 12.41
C VAL A 236 -20.41 -3.69 11.49
N PHE A 237 -19.46 -2.94 10.90
CA PHE A 237 -19.75 -1.73 10.15
C PHE A 237 -18.71 -1.49 9.05
N TRP A 238 -18.70 -2.39 8.05
CA TRP A 238 -17.62 -2.46 7.06
C TRP A 238 -17.20 -1.13 6.40
N PRO A 239 -18.11 -0.16 6.13
CA PRO A 239 -17.69 1.13 5.59
C PRO A 239 -16.81 1.93 6.56
N LEU A 240 -17.08 1.86 7.87
CA LEU A 240 -16.23 2.48 8.90
C LEU A 240 -14.88 1.78 9.00
N GLY A 241 -14.84 0.46 8.84
CA GLY A 241 -13.58 -0.29 8.86
C GLY A 241 -12.65 0.16 7.73
N VAL A 242 -13.20 0.30 6.51
CA VAL A 242 -12.49 0.84 5.36
C VAL A 242 -12.02 2.27 5.62
N ALA A 243 -12.91 3.15 6.14
CA ALA A 243 -12.54 4.52 6.48
C ALA A 243 -11.42 4.59 7.52
N TYR A 244 -11.49 3.79 8.60
CA TYR A 244 -10.48 3.71 9.64
C TYR A 244 -9.10 3.31 9.07
N TYR A 245 -9.07 2.33 8.16
CA TYR A 245 -7.83 1.91 7.50
C TYR A 245 -7.19 3.06 6.70
N PHE A 246 -7.98 3.81 5.93
CA PHE A 246 -7.47 4.97 5.17
C PHE A 246 -7.01 6.10 6.09
N PHE A 247 -7.72 6.37 7.19
CA PHE A 247 -7.30 7.39 8.17
C PHE A 247 -6.01 7.01 8.90
N ALA A 248 -5.86 5.75 9.31
CA ALA A 248 -4.66 5.30 9.99
C ALA A 248 -3.43 5.38 9.08
N THR A 249 -3.57 4.94 7.81
CA THR A 249 -2.48 5.00 6.83
C THR A 249 -2.09 6.43 6.45
N THR A 250 -3.06 7.35 6.30
CA THR A 250 -2.77 8.76 6.00
C THR A 250 -2.09 9.49 7.16
N LYS A 251 -2.46 9.18 8.41
CA LYS A 251 -1.83 9.77 9.60
C LYS A 251 -0.35 9.36 9.72
N GLU A 252 -0.04 8.08 9.54
CA GLU A 252 1.33 7.57 9.59
C GLU A 252 2.23 8.21 8.51
N VAL A 253 1.69 8.36 7.30
CA VAL A 253 2.38 9.06 6.19
C VAL A 253 2.67 10.52 6.54
N LYS A 254 1.72 11.20 7.17
CA LYS A 254 1.86 12.62 7.55
C LYS A 254 2.93 12.82 8.62
N GLU A 255 2.92 12.01 9.68
CA GLU A 255 3.91 12.10 10.77
C GLU A 255 5.32 11.81 10.26
N THR A 256 5.48 10.82 9.37
CA THR A 256 6.78 10.49 8.76
C THR A 256 7.28 11.60 7.82
N LEU A 257 6.38 12.29 7.13
CA LEU A 257 6.73 13.45 6.31
C LEU A 257 7.20 14.63 7.16
N GLU A 258 6.56 14.86 8.31
CA GLU A 258 6.93 15.94 9.22
C GLU A 258 8.31 15.70 9.85
N THR A 259 8.66 14.45 10.18
CA THR A 259 10.00 14.11 10.68
C THR A 259 11.07 14.27 9.60
N LEU A 260 10.84 13.73 8.39
CA LEU A 260 11.77 13.87 7.26
C LEU A 260 12.02 15.34 6.87
N ASN A 261 10.97 16.16 6.84
CA ASN A 261 11.13 17.59 6.54
C ASN A 261 11.94 18.31 7.62
N ARG A 262 11.76 17.98 8.91
CA ARG A 262 12.55 18.57 9.99
C ARG A 262 14.03 18.19 9.91
N GLU A 263 14.35 16.97 9.51
CA GLU A 263 15.74 16.53 9.32
C GLU A 263 16.39 17.23 8.13
N ASN A 264 15.69 17.34 7.00
CA ASN A 264 16.22 18.02 5.82
C ASN A 264 16.45 19.53 6.03
N THR A 265 15.65 20.20 6.88
CA THR A 265 15.87 21.63 7.20
C THR A 265 17.07 21.90 8.14
N LYS A 266 17.69 20.86 8.70
CA LYS A 266 18.87 21.02 9.58
C LYS A 266 20.20 20.92 8.82
N ILE A 267 20.16 20.59 7.54
CA ILE A 267 21.31 20.54 6.62
C ILE A 267 21.35 21.87 5.86
#